data_AF-C4Z406-F1
#
_entry.id   AF-C4Z406-F1
#
_cell.length_a   1.000
_cell.length_b   1.000
_cell.length_c   1.000
_cell.angle_alpha   90.00
_cell.angle_beta   90.00
_cell.angle_gamma   90.00
#
_symmetry.space_group_name_H-M   'P 1'
#
loop_
_entity.id
_entity.type
_entity.pdbx_description
1 polymer ?
#
loop_
_entity_poly.entity_id
_entity_poly.type
_entity_poly.pdbx_seq_one_letter_code
_entity_poly.pdbx_strand_id
1 'polypeptide(L)' 'MTIAETIKQLRESVGMTRKEFSQHTGIPVRTLEDWEASRRTPPEYIPRLIAYQLKYEELLREKENDNL' A
#
# COMPACT_ATOMS: atom_id res chain seq x y z
N MET A 1 -6.75 7.34 13.49
CA MET A 1 -5.65 6.96 12.60
C MET A 1 -5.30 8.13 11.71
N THR A 2 -4.02 8.44 11.57
CA THR A 2 -3.51 9.43 10.62
C THR A 2 -3.36 8.82 9.22
N ILE A 3 -3.19 9.67 8.20
CA ILE A 3 -2.89 9.22 6.83
C ILE A 3 -1.58 8.43 6.79
N ALA A 4 -0.58 8.86 7.55
CA ALA A 4 0.70 8.18 7.70
C ALA A 4 0.55 6.76 8.29
N GLU A 5 -0.22 6.63 9.37
CA GLU A 5 -0.53 5.34 10.00
C GLU A 5 -1.28 4.41 9.03
N THR A 6 -2.20 4.96 8.24
CA THR A 6 -2.99 4.20 7.27
C THR A 6 -2.08 3.60 6.18
N ILE A 7 -1.16 4.38 5.62
CA ILE A 7 -0.22 3.90 4.59
C ILE A 7 0.72 2.84 5.16
N LYS A 8 1.24 3.07 6.37
CA LYS A 8 2.09 2.10 7.06
C LYS A 8 1.36 0.77 7.27
N GLN A 9 0.11 0.81 7.73
CA GLN A 9 -0.71 -0.38 7.93
C GLN A 9 -1.01 -1.12 6.62
N LEU A 10 -1.34 -0.41 5.53
CA LEU A 10 -1.57 -1.04 4.22
C LEU A 10 -0.33 -1.79 3.71
N ARG A 11 0.86 -1.24 3.92
CA ARG A 11 2.11 -1.92 3.57
C ARG A 11 2.37 -3.13 4.48
N GLU A 12 2.19 -2.96 5.78
CA GLU A 12 2.43 -4.01 6.77
C GLU A 12 1.43 -5.17 6.65
N SER A 13 0.18 -4.90 6.26
CA SER A 13 -0.85 -5.94 6.06
C SER A 13 -0.53 -6.90 4.93
N VAL A 14 0.28 -6.49 3.96
CA VAL A 14 0.75 -7.35 2.85
C VAL A 14 2.18 -7.85 3.06
N GLY A 15 2.76 -7.63 4.25
CA GLY A 15 4.07 -8.16 4.63
C GLY A 15 5.25 -7.57 3.86
N MET A 16 5.07 -6.43 3.16
CA MET A 16 6.11 -5.85 2.31
C MET A 16 7.03 -4.90 3.09
N THR A 17 8.32 -4.97 2.80
CA THR A 17 9.27 -3.90 3.12
C THR A 17 8.95 -2.63 2.33
N ARG A 18 9.48 -1.47 2.75
CA ARG A 18 9.29 -0.20 1.99
C ARG A 18 9.81 -0.30 0.55
N LYS A 19 10.88 -1.06 0.33
CA LYS A 19 11.47 -1.25 -1.00
C LYS A 19 10.55 -2.08 -1.90
N GLU A 20 10.02 -3.19 -1.39
CA GLU A 20 9.07 -4.02 -2.14
C GLU A 20 7.79 -3.26 -2.42
N PHE A 21 7.25 -2.55 -1.42
CA PHE A 21 6.04 -1.75 -1.57
C PHE A 21 6.22 -0.61 -2.57
N SER A 22 7.41 0.01 -2.60
CA SER A 22 7.78 1.02 -3.59
C SER A 22 7.78 0.43 -5.01
N GLN A 23 8.40 -0.72 -5.20
CA GLN A 23 8.44 -1.40 -6.50
C GLN A 23 7.04 -1.83 -6.95
N HIS A 24 6.22 -2.29 -6.01
CA HIS A 24 4.87 -2.79 -6.25
C HIS A 24 3.86 -1.68 -6.59
N THR A 25 3.90 -0.55 -5.88
CA THR A 25 2.96 0.58 -6.08
C THR A 25 3.47 1.62 -7.08
N GLY A 26 4.76 1.60 -7.42
CA GLY A 26 5.42 2.64 -8.21
C GLY A 26 5.69 3.94 -7.45
N ILE A 27 5.33 4.03 -6.16
CA ILE A 27 5.62 5.19 -5.32
C ILE A 27 7.10 5.15 -4.94
N PRO A 28 7.90 6.20 -5.14
CA PRO A 28 9.31 6.19 -4.75
C PRO A 28 9.50 5.89 -3.26
N VAL A 29 10.48 5.06 -2.92
CA VAL A 29 10.75 4.64 -1.52
C VAL A 29 10.90 5.83 -0.57
N ARG A 30 11.56 6.90 -1.02
CA ARG A 30 11.74 8.13 -0.23
C ARG A 30 10.42 8.86 0.03
N THR A 31 9.49 8.80 -0.91
CA THR A 31 8.14 9.35 -0.75
C THR A 31 7.36 8.57 0.30
N LEU A 32 7.44 7.23 0.28
CA LEU A 32 6.83 6.39 1.32
C LEU A 32 7.44 6.67 2.70
N GLU A 33 8.76 6.82 2.79
CA GLU A 33 9.44 7.18 4.04
C GLU A 33 8.98 8.53 4.59
N ASP A 34 8.83 9.53 3.73
CA ASP A 34 8.33 10.86 4.13
C ASP A 34 6.87 10.81 4.57
N TRP A 35 6.04 10.01 3.92
CA TRP A 35 4.63 9.82 4.30
C TRP A 35 4.47 9.08 5.62
N GLU A 36 5.13 7.93 5.78
CA GLU A 36 5.04 7.14 7.02
C GLU A 36 5.65 7.84 8.23
N ALA A 37 6.63 8.73 8.01
CA ALA A 37 7.22 9.54 9.07
C ALA A 37 6.48 10.87 9.31
N SER A 38 5.32 11.08 8.67
CA SER A 38 4.54 12.32 8.76
C SER A 38 5.31 13.59 8.38
N ARG A 39 6.40 13.47 7.60
CA ARG A 39 7.16 14.63 7.07
C ARG A 39 6.45 15.28 5.88
N ARG A 40 5.66 14.50 5.15
CA ARG A 40 4.77 14.96 4.08
C ARG A 40 3.44 14.22 4.17
N THR A 41 2.35 14.90 3.87
CA THR A 41 1.02 14.28 3.80
C THR A 41 0.68 14.01 2.33
N PRO A 42 0.39 12.76 1.94
CA PRO A 42 -0.12 12.49 0.60
C PRO A 42 -1.52 13.09 0.43
N PRO A 43 -1.96 13.32 -0.81
CA PRO A 43 -3.37 13.58 -1.09
C PRO A 43 -4.29 12.53 -0.46
N GLU A 44 -5.44 12.96 0.06
CA GLU A 44 -6.36 12.09 0.83
C GLU A 44 -6.84 10.85 0.07
N TYR A 45 -6.86 10.90 -1.25
CA TYR A 45 -7.29 9.78 -2.09
C TYR A 45 -6.22 8.68 -2.23
N ILE A 46 -4.94 8.95 -1.93
CA ILE A 46 -3.85 8.00 -2.14
C ILE A 46 -4.00 6.72 -1.29
N PRO A 47 -4.24 6.77 0.04
CA PRO A 47 -4.44 5.56 0.83
C PRO A 47 -5.59 4.70 0.29
N ARG A 48 -6.66 5.34 -0.19
CA ARG A 48 -7.82 4.65 -0.79
C ARG A 48 -7.45 3.93 -2.09
N LEU A 49 -6.66 4.56 -2.96
CA LEU A 49 -6.21 3.93 -4.21
C LEU A 49 -5.27 2.74 -3.94
N ILE A 50 -4.35 2.88 -2.98
CA ILE A 50 -3.49 1.78 -2.54
C ILE A 50 -4.36 0.62 -2.02
N ALA A 51 -5.33 0.89 -1.14
CA ALA A 51 -6.23 -0.12 -0.62
C ALA A 51 -7.02 -0.85 -1.71
N TYR A 52 -7.50 -0.12 -2.72
CA TYR A 52 -8.19 -0.73 -3.87
C TYR A 52 -7.29 -1.62 -4.69
N GLN A 53 -6.04 -1.20 -4.96
CA GLN A 53 -5.07 -2.03 -5.66
C GLN A 53 -4.86 -3.35 -4.91
N LEU A 54 -4.54 -3.29 -3.60
CA LEU A 54 -4.26 -4.48 -2.80
C LEU A 54 -5.48 -5.41 -2.70
N LYS A 55 -6.69 -4.84 -2.53
CA LYS A 55 -7.92 -5.64 -2.47
C LYS A 55 -8.23 -6.31 -3.81
N TYR A 56 -8.00 -5.62 -4.92
CA TYR A 56 -8.20 -6.19 -6.25
C TYR A 56 -7.26 -7.38 -6.49
N GLU A 57 -5.99 -7.25 -6.10
CA GLU A 57 -5.02 -8.34 -6.22
C GLU A 57 -5.34 -9.53 -5.30
N GLU A 58 -5.86 -9.29 -4.10
CA GLU A 58 -6.35 -10.36 -3.22
C GLU A 58 -7.49 -11.14 -3.87
N LEU A 59 -8.50 -10.44 -4.42
CA LEU A 59 -9.62 -11.06 -5.13
C LEU A 59 -9.18 -11.84 -6.37
N LEU A 60 -8.15 -11.38 -7.08
CA LEU A 60 -7.59 -12.12 -8.22
C LEU A 60 -6.92 -13.42 -7.76
N ARG A 61 -6.13 -13.38 -6.67
CA ARG A 61 -5.51 -14.57 -6.09
C ARG A 61 -6.55 -15.59 -5.62
N GLU A 62 -7.61 -15.14 -4.96
CA GLU A 62 -8.72 -16.01 -4.53
C GLU A 62 -9.38 -16.70 -5.74
N LYS A 63 -9.68 -15.95 -6.80
CA LYS A 63 -10.25 -16.52 -8.04
C LYS A 63 -9.33 -17.50 -8.73
N GLU A 64 -8.02 -17.27 -8.74
CA GLU A 64 -7.06 -18.22 -9.32
C GLU A 64 -7.05 -19.53 -8.52
N ASN A 65 -7.10 -19.45 -7.19
CA ASN A 65 -7.13 -20.61 -6.31
C ASN A 65 -8.44 -21.41 -6.41
N ASP A 66 -9.58 -20.75 -6.62
CA ASP A 66 -10.89 -21.41 -6.80
C ASP A 66 -11.01 -22.16 -8.13
N ASN A 67 -10.14 -21.87 -9.10
CA ASN A 67 -10.10 -22.52 -10.43
C ASN A 67 -9.10 -23.70 -10.51
N LEU A 68 -8.45 -24.05 -9.40
CA LEU A 68 -7.48 -25.14 -9.25
C LEU A 68 -8.05 -26.28 -8.40
#